data_AF-A0A961MK11-F1
#
_entry.id   AF-A0A961MK11-F1
#
_cell.length_a   1.000
_cell.length_b   1.000
_cell.length_c   1.000
_cell.angle_alpha   90.00
_cell.angle_beta   90.00
_cell.angle_gamma   90.00
#
_symmetry.space_group_name_H-M   'P 1'
#
loop_
_entity.id
_entity.type
_entity.pdbx_description
1 polymer ?
#
loop_
_entity_poly.entity_id
_entity_poly.type
_entity_poly.pdbx_seq_one_letter_code
_entity_poly.pdbx_strand_id
1 'polypeptide(L)' 'MVITNELATTHWTTGVMEEFARRIEERTGGRVTPKVFHAGSLYNDQDAIAALGTGAVHMVWPV' A
#
# COMPACT_ATOMS: atom_id res chain seq x y z
N MET A 1 5.11 -2.53 7.53
CA MET A 1 5.13 -2.55 6.05
C MET A 1 4.29 -1.38 5.56
N VAL A 2 4.73 -0.67 4.51
CA VAL A 2 4.01 0.48 3.94
C VAL A 2 3.59 0.16 2.51
N ILE A 3 2.31 0.36 2.20
CA ILE A 3 1.71 0.12 0.89
C ILE A 3 1.08 1.43 0.40
N THR A 4 1.31 1.84 -0.84
CA THR A 4 0.74 3.08 -1.38
C THR A 4 0.23 2.97 -2.82
N ASN A 5 -0.68 3.86 -3.20
CA ASN A 5 -1.29 4.00 -4.53
C ASN A 5 -1.85 5.42 -4.74
N GLU A 6 -1.98 5.83 -6.00
CA GLU A 6 -2.69 7.05 -6.39
C GLU A 6 -4.22 6.90 -6.48
N LEU A 7 -4.74 5.68 -6.36
CA LEU A 7 -6.14 5.39 -6.62
C LEU A 7 -7.05 6.01 -5.55
N ALA A 8 -8.16 6.61 -6.00
CA ALA A 8 -9.20 7.11 -5.11
C ALA A 8 -9.75 5.98 -4.23
N THR A 9 -10.11 6.28 -2.99
CA THR A 9 -10.61 5.29 -2.02
C THR A 9 -11.86 4.53 -2.48
N THR A 10 -12.62 5.10 -3.42
CA THR A 10 -13.80 4.48 -4.03
C THR A 10 -13.48 3.52 -5.18
N HIS A 11 -12.24 3.48 -5.66
CA HIS A 11 -11.83 2.58 -6.73
C HIS A 11 -11.77 1.13 -6.22
N TRP A 12 -12.32 0.17 -6.98
CA TRP A 12 -12.49 -1.21 -6.50
C TRP A 12 -11.20 -1.90 -6.03
N THR A 13 -10.05 -1.57 -6.61
CA THR A 13 -8.75 -2.17 -6.20
C THR A 13 -8.28 -1.71 -4.83
N THR A 14 -8.74 -0.56 -4.31
CA THR A 14 -8.36 -0.12 -2.96
C THR A 14 -8.85 -1.11 -1.91
N GLY A 15 -10.07 -1.64 -2.09
CA GLY A 15 -10.63 -2.69 -1.25
C GLY A 15 -9.81 -3.99 -1.29
N VAL A 16 -9.23 -4.33 -2.46
CA VAL A 16 -8.34 -5.49 -2.60
C VAL A 16 -7.04 -5.28 -1.83
N MET A 17 -6.49 -4.06 -1.83
CA MET A 17 -5.27 -3.74 -1.07
C MET A 17 -5.50 -3.78 0.44
N GLU A 18 -6.64 -3.28 0.91
CA GLU A 18 -7.03 -3.36 2.32
C GLU A 18 -7.24 -4.81 2.76
N GLU A 19 -7.90 -5.62 1.91
CA GLU A 19 -8.04 -7.05 2.17
C GLU A 19 -6.67 -7.75 2.23
N PHE A 20 -5.76 -7.41 1.32
CA PHE A 20 -4.40 -7.96 1.32
C PHE A 20 -3.64 -7.58 2.60
N ALA A 21 -3.72 -6.32 3.01
CA ALA A 21 -3.10 -5.83 4.25
C ALA A 21 -3.63 -6.61 5.47
N ARG A 22 -4.95 -6.77 5.58
CA ARG A 22 -5.60 -7.54 6.64
C ARG A 22 -5.15 -9.01 6.64
N ARG A 23 -5.11 -9.66 5.47
CA ARG A 23 -4.68 -11.07 5.35
C ARG A 23 -3.24 -11.27 5.77
N ILE A 24 -2.35 -10.30 5.52
CA ILE A 24 -0.96 -10.34 6.01
C ILE A 24 -0.96 -10.31 7.54
N GLU A 25 -1.70 -9.38 8.14
CA GLU A 25 -1.74 -9.25 9.59
C GLU A 25 -2.29 -10.52 10.26
N GLU A 26 -3.40 -11.06 9.75
CA GLU A 26 -4.00 -12.31 10.23
C GLU A 26 -3.04 -13.49 10.14
N ARG A 27 -2.42 -13.71 8.96
CA ARG A 27 -1.53 -14.86 8.73
C ARG A 27 -0.22 -14.77 9.48
N THR A 28 0.24 -13.56 9.79
CA THR A 28 1.46 -13.34 10.56
C THR A 28 1.22 -13.27 12.06
N GLY A 29 -0.04 -13.39 12.51
CA GLY A 29 -0.42 -13.25 13.92
C GLY A 29 -0.05 -11.87 14.47
N GLY A 30 -0.21 -10.82 13.66
CA GLY A 30 0.13 -9.44 14.04
C GLY A 30 1.62 -9.10 14.01
N ARG A 31 2.50 -10.01 13.58
CA ARG A 31 3.94 -9.71 13.44
C ARG A 31 4.23 -8.70 12.33
N VAL A 32 3.37 -8.65 11.32
CA VAL A 32 3.41 -7.64 10.26
C VAL A 32 2.08 -6.92 10.27
N THR A 33 2.12 -5.63 10.58
CA THR A 33 0.96 -4.73 10.49
C THR A 33 1.17 -3.78 9.31
N PRO A 34 0.59 -4.04 8.13
CA PRO A 34 0.71 -3.15 6.99
C PRO A 34 -0.10 -1.87 7.22
N LYS A 35 0.38 -0.76 6.64
CA LYS A 35 -0.37 0.49 6.55
C LYS A 35 -0.56 0.85 5.08
N VAL A 36 -1.79 1.11 4.69
CA VAL A 36 -2.16 1.44 3.30
C VAL A 36 -2.43 2.95 3.19
N PHE A 37 -1.83 3.58 2.18
CA PHE A 37 -2.00 5.00 1.87
C PHE A 37 -2.58 5.14 0.46
N HIS A 38 -3.85 5.55 0.39
CA HIS A 38 -4.60 5.72 -0.86
C HIS A 38 -4.53 7.15 -1.40
N ALA A 39 -5.07 7.34 -2.61
CA ALA A 39 -5.35 8.63 -3.22
C ALA A 39 -4.12 9.56 -3.28
N GLY A 40 -2.93 8.98 -3.49
CA GLY A 40 -1.68 9.75 -3.57
C GLY A 40 -1.33 10.49 -2.28
N SER A 41 -1.94 10.11 -1.15
CA SER A 41 -1.74 10.78 0.15
C SER A 41 -0.31 10.70 0.68
N LEU A 42 0.49 9.76 0.16
CA LEU A 42 1.89 9.59 0.52
C LEU A 42 2.82 9.99 -0.63
N TYR A 43 2.59 9.43 -1.83
CA TYR A 43 3.38 9.70 -3.03
C TYR A 43 2.49 9.61 -4.28
N ASN A 44 2.92 10.30 -5.34
CA ASN A 44 2.48 9.97 -6.69
C ASN A 44 3.14 8.65 -7.16
N ASP A 45 2.68 8.03 -8.24
CA ASP A 45 3.11 6.71 -8.68
C ASP A 45 4.60 6.68 -9.06
N GLN A 46 5.09 7.76 -9.68
CA GLN A 46 6.51 7.88 -10.04
C GLN A 46 7.40 7.93 -8.79
N ASP A 47 7.04 8.77 -7.83
CA ASP A 47 7.76 8.92 -6.57
C ASP A 47 7.62 7.67 -5.69
N ALA A 48 6.47 7.00 -5.72
CA ALA A 48 6.23 5.75 -5.02
C ALA A 48 7.14 4.63 -5.53
N ILE A 49 7.30 4.50 -6.86
CA ILE A 49 8.23 3.55 -7.46
C ILE A 49 9.67 3.87 -7.06
N ALA A 50 10.08 5.14 -7.07
CA ALA A 50 11.41 5.54 -6.61
C ALA A 50 11.62 5.22 -5.12
N ALA A 51 10.58 5.40 -4.30
CA ALA A 51 10.58 5.12 -2.86
C ALA A 51 10.69 3.62 -2.51
N LEU A 52 10.42 2.71 -3.45
CA LEU A 52 10.72 1.28 -3.27
C LEU A 52 12.23 1.04 -3.12
N GLY A 53 13.05 1.77 -3.89
CA GLY A 53 14.51 1.61 -3.88
C GLY A 53 15.16 2.02 -2.57
N THR A 54 14.54 2.92 -1.81
CA THR A 54 15.02 3.38 -0.50
C THR A 54 14.40 2.62 0.67
N GLY A 55 13.37 1.79 0.42
CA GLY A 55 12.58 1.11 1.45
C GLY A 55 11.61 2.02 2.21
N ALA A 56 11.43 3.28 1.78
CA ALA A 56 10.44 4.18 2.36
C ALA A 56 9.00 3.64 2.18
N VAL A 57 8.76 2.94 1.07
CA VAL A 57 7.59 2.08 0.86
C VAL A 57 8.04 0.65 0.57
N HIS A 58 7.17 -0.32 0.86
CA HIS A 58 7.47 -1.74 0.69
C HIS A 58 6.67 -2.38 -0.45
N MET A 59 5.58 -1.73 -0.86
CA MET A 59 4.75 -2.14 -1.98
C MET A 59 4.06 -0.90 -2.58
N VAL A 60 3.94 -0.88 -3.90
CA VAL A 60 3.25 0.17 -4.65
C VAL A 60 2.26 -0.51 -5.58
N TRP A 61 1.08 0.09 -5.70
CA TRP A 61 0.08 -0.29 -6.69
C TRP A 61 -0.14 0.89 -7.63
N PRO A 62 0.70 1.02 -8.68
CA PRO A 62 0.59 2.11 -9.63
C PRO A 62 -0.55 1.88 -10.62
N VAL A 63 -0.97 2.95 -11.30
CA VAL A 63 -2.00 2.94 -12.35
C VAL A 63 -1.38 2.97 -13.74
#